data_AF-A0A9E5ZJI5-F1
#
_entry.id   AF-A0A9E5ZJI5-F1
#
_cell.length_a   1.000
_cell.length_b   1.000
_cell.length_c   1.000
_cell.angle_alpha   90.00
_cell.angle_beta   90.00
_cell.angle_gamma   90.00
#
_symmetry.space_group_name_H-M   'P 1'
#
loop_
_entity.id
_entity.type
_entity.pdbx_description
1 polymer ?
#
loop_
_entity_poly.entity_id
_entity_poly.type
_entity_poly.pdbx_seq_one_letter_code
_entity_poly.pdbx_strand_id
1 'polypeptide(L)'
;MEHIITNYIKKHSNSTIRNRAQYINVKLMTLDTNSYSFSYKGSERQPYTINISTDSNGIISSCTCPYDYEGICKHEIAALLYIKDTLLKLQQMNKNLFGENLKKTHITKLS
;
A
#
# COMPACT_ATOMS: atom_id res chain seq x y z
N MET A 1 -5.22 -9.08 -2.71
CA MET A 1 -4.27 -7.96 -2.84
C MET A 1 -3.45 -7.70 -1.56
N GLU A 2 -4.08 -7.52 -0.39
CA GLU A 2 -3.35 -7.29 0.89
C GLU A 2 -2.26 -8.34 1.18
N HIS A 3 -2.61 -9.62 1.07
CA HIS A 3 -1.66 -10.73 1.23
C HIS A 3 -0.54 -10.74 0.19
N ILE A 4 -0.81 -10.29 -1.04
CA ILE A 4 0.18 -10.23 -2.13
C ILE A 4 1.25 -9.19 -1.78
N ILE A 5 0.84 -8.00 -1.34
CA ILE A 5 1.74 -6.93 -0.90
C ILE A 5 2.58 -7.40 0.30
N THR A 6 1.94 -7.99 1.31
CA THR A 6 2.64 -8.47 2.51
C THR A 6 3.67 -9.55 2.17
N ASN A 7 3.35 -10.49 1.27
CA ASN A 7 4.28 -11.53 0.84
C ASN A 7 5.42 -10.97 0.00
N TYR A 8 5.14 -10.03 -0.90
CA TYR A 8 6.16 -9.35 -1.69
C TYR A 8 7.18 -8.63 -0.79
N ILE A 9 6.70 -7.84 0.18
CA ILE A 9 7.57 -7.16 1.15
C ILE A 9 8.44 -8.18 1.89
N LYS A 10 7.85 -9.28 2.40
CA LYS A 10 8.61 -10.29 3.16
C LYS A 10 9.67 -11.00 2.30
N LYS A 11 9.37 -11.28 1.03
CA LYS A 11 10.26 -11.98 0.11
C LYS A 11 11.42 -11.11 -0.37
N HIS A 12 11.20 -9.80 -0.53
CA HIS A 12 12.17 -8.89 -1.14
C HIS A 12 12.83 -7.93 -0.13
N SER A 13 12.68 -8.15 1.18
CA SER A 13 13.32 -7.31 2.20
C SER A 13 13.69 -8.08 3.47
N ASN A 14 14.59 -7.51 4.28
CA ASN A 14 14.89 -7.99 5.63
C ASN A 14 14.16 -7.18 6.71
N SER A 15 14.17 -7.68 7.95
CA SER A 15 13.47 -7.06 9.09
C SER A 15 13.95 -5.65 9.40
N THR A 16 15.25 -5.38 9.28
CA THR A 16 15.84 -4.07 9.53
C THR A 16 15.28 -3.01 8.58
N ILE A 17 15.21 -3.29 7.28
CA ILE A 17 14.68 -2.35 6.29
C ILE A 17 13.18 -2.12 6.53
N ARG A 18 12.43 -3.19 6.84
CA ARG A 18 10.99 -3.09 7.16
C ARG A 18 10.71 -2.20 8.37
N ASN A 19 11.50 -2.32 9.43
CA ASN A 19 11.35 -1.46 10.61
C ASN A 19 11.62 0.00 10.25
N ARG A 20 12.67 0.27 9.46
CA ARG A 20 13.00 1.64 9.03
C ARG A 20 11.94 2.26 8.12
N ALA A 21 11.23 1.45 7.34
CA ALA A 21 10.16 1.92 6.45
C ALA A 21 8.98 2.55 7.22
N GLN A 22 8.74 2.16 8.47
CA GLN A 22 7.65 2.70 9.30
C GLN A 22 7.76 4.21 9.54
N TYR A 23 8.97 4.76 9.44
CA TYR A 23 9.24 6.18 9.67
C TYR A 23 9.22 7.02 8.40
N ILE A 24 8.84 6.43 7.26
CA ILE A 24 8.82 7.10 5.96
C ILE A 24 7.37 7.49 5.63
N ASN A 25 7.14 8.78 5.38
CA ASN A 25 5.86 9.28 4.90
C ASN A 25 5.98 9.68 3.42
N VAL A 26 5.49 8.81 2.55
CA VAL A 26 5.44 9.04 1.10
C VAL A 26 4.22 9.87 0.72
N LYS A 27 4.35 10.71 -0.31
CA LYS A 27 3.24 11.47 -0.90
C LYS A 27 2.83 10.82 -2.21
N LEU A 28 1.57 10.41 -2.32
CA LEU A 28 1.02 9.94 -3.59
C LEU A 28 1.01 11.10 -4.60
N MET A 29 1.60 10.88 -5.77
CA MET A 29 1.62 11.84 -6.88
C MET A 29 0.61 11.48 -7.95
N THR A 30 0.60 10.21 -8.35
CA THR A 30 -0.20 9.73 -9.47
C THR A 30 -0.77 8.36 -9.13
N LEU A 31 -2.03 8.17 -9.51
CA LEU A 31 -2.76 6.92 -9.38
C LEU A 31 -3.40 6.61 -10.73
N ASP A 32 -2.97 5.52 -11.35
CA ASP A 32 -3.60 4.97 -12.54
C ASP A 32 -4.22 3.61 -12.21
N THR A 33 -4.81 2.94 -13.20
CA THR A 33 -5.51 1.66 -13.02
C THR A 33 -4.64 0.61 -12.31
N ASN A 34 -3.38 0.50 -12.70
CA ASN A 34 -2.45 -0.54 -12.24
C ASN A 34 -1.09 0.02 -11.78
N SER A 35 -0.94 1.34 -11.70
CA SER A 35 0.32 2.00 -11.32
C SER A 35 0.09 3.11 -10.30
N TYR A 36 1.06 3.24 -9.41
CA TYR A 36 1.12 4.23 -8.34
C TYR A 36 2.48 4.89 -8.38
N SER A 37 2.51 6.22 -8.38
CA SER A 37 3.74 6.99 -8.24
C SER A 37 3.72 7.82 -6.97
N PHE A 38 4.82 7.81 -6.24
CA PHE A 38 4.99 8.54 -4.99
C PHE A 38 6.26 9.39 -5.01
N SER A 39 6.25 10.46 -4.21
CA SER A 39 7.43 11.24 -3.88
C SER A 39 7.74 11.16 -2.39
N TYR A 40 9.02 11.09 -2.06
CA TYR A 40 9.52 11.26 -0.71
C TYR A 40 10.63 12.31 -0.68
N LYS A 41 10.41 13.37 0.10
CA LYS A 41 11.45 14.36 0.38
C LYS A 41 12.40 13.75 1.42
N GLY A 42 13.40 13.02 0.92
CA GLY A 42 14.47 12.44 1.73
C GLY A 42 15.50 13.48 2.16
N SER A 43 16.71 13.01 2.45
CA SER A 43 17.87 13.84 2.79
C SER A 43 18.47 14.59 1.60
N GLU A 44 18.16 14.13 0.39
CA GLU A 44 18.74 14.68 -0.84
C GLU A 44 18.10 16.00 -1.27
N ARG A 45 18.85 16.75 -2.09
CA ARG A 45 18.34 17.99 -2.68
C ARG A 45 17.08 17.74 -3.51
N GLN A 46 17.05 16.64 -4.26
CA GLN A 46 15.88 16.22 -5.03
C GLN A 46 15.07 15.15 -4.28
N PRO A 47 13.73 15.18 -4.36
CA PRO A 47 12.90 14.11 -3.81
C PRO A 47 13.15 12.78 -4.51
N TYR A 48 13.02 11.68 -3.78
CA TYR A 48 12.99 10.35 -4.39
C TYR A 48 11.62 10.08 -4.98
N THR A 49 11.61 9.48 -6.16
CA THR A 49 10.41 8.99 -6.84
C THR A 49 10.33 7.49 -6.63
N ILE A 50 9.14 7.00 -6.26
CA ILE A 50 8.85 5.59 -6.05
C ILE A 50 7.73 5.22 -7.02
N ASN A 51 7.93 4.19 -7.84
CA ASN A 51 6.92 3.70 -8.76
C ASN A 51 6.58 2.25 -8.41
N ILE A 52 5.29 1.98 -8.25
CA ILE A 52 4.74 0.65 -7.99
C ILE A 52 3.76 0.32 -9.12
N SER A 53 3.94 -0.80 -9.78
CA SER A 53 3.02 -1.30 -10.80
C SER A 53 2.61 -2.73 -10.48
N THR A 54 1.38 -3.08 -10.84
CA THR A 54 0.82 -4.42 -10.62
C THR A 54 0.26 -4.98 -11.91
N ASP A 55 0.64 -6.22 -12.22
CA ASP A 55 0.14 -6.94 -13.40
C ASP A 55 -0.21 -8.40 -13.04
N SER A 56 -0.49 -9.22 -14.04
CA SER A 56 -0.76 -10.66 -13.86
C SER A 56 0.41 -11.43 -13.27
N ASN A 57 1.64 -10.92 -13.38
CA ASN A 57 2.88 -11.56 -12.92
C ASN A 57 3.26 -11.14 -11.50
N GLY A 58 2.64 -10.08 -10.95
CA GLY A 58 2.75 -9.69 -9.56
C GLY A 58 2.97 -8.19 -9.37
N ILE A 59 3.90 -7.86 -8.48
CA ILE A 59 4.25 -6.48 -8.11
C ILE A 59 5.63 -6.16 -8.66
N ILE A 60 5.75 -5.02 -9.32
CA ILE A 60 7.01 -4.42 -9.75
C ILE A 60 7.17 -3.11 -8.99
N SER A 61 8.31 -2.91 -8.31
CA SER A 61 8.63 -1.68 -7.60
C SER A 61 9.99 -1.13 -8.00
N SER A 62 10.12 0.19 -7.96
CA SER A 62 11.38 0.89 -8.16
C SER A 62 11.43 2.17 -7.35
N CYS A 63 12.63 2.61 -6.97
CA CYS A 63 12.86 3.88 -6.31
C CYS A 63 14.13 4.54 -6.83
N THR A 64 14.12 5.86 -6.99
CA THR A 64 15.29 6.63 -7.42
C THR A 64 16.30 6.93 -6.31
N CYS A 65 16.10 6.39 -5.10
CA CYS A 65 17.04 6.57 -4.01
C CYS A 65 18.33 5.78 -4.25
N PRO A 66 19.49 6.25 -3.76
CA PRO A 66 20.80 5.62 -4.01
C PRO A 66 21.02 4.33 -3.19
N TYR A 67 19.96 3.62 -2.82
CA TYR A 67 20.06 2.38 -2.08
C TYR A 67 20.63 1.29 -2.99
N ASP A 68 21.76 0.71 -2.58
CA ASP A 68 22.60 -0.21 -3.37
C ASP A 68 22.75 -1.60 -2.71
N TYR A 69 21.95 -1.88 -1.67
CA TYR A 69 21.94 -3.17 -1.00
C TYR A 69 20.90 -4.12 -1.60
N GLU A 70 20.94 -5.38 -1.16
CA GLU A 70 19.98 -6.40 -1.60
C GLU A 70 18.53 -6.05 -1.23
N GLY A 71 17.62 -6.41 -2.14
CA GLY A 71 16.18 -6.26 -1.97
C GLY A 71 15.66 -4.86 -2.25
N ILE A 72 14.40 -4.63 -1.89
CA ILE A 72 13.73 -3.33 -2.07
C ILE A 72 14.10 -2.37 -0.93
N CYS A 73 14.17 -1.08 -1.25
CA CYS A 73 14.53 -0.08 -0.25
C CYS A 73 13.38 0.21 0.72
N LYS A 74 13.68 0.87 1.83
CA LYS A 74 12.66 1.30 2.82
C LYS A 74 11.58 2.22 2.24
N HIS A 75 11.85 2.95 1.17
CA HIS A 75 10.86 3.84 0.54
C HIS A 75 9.83 3.04 -0.28
N GLU A 76 10.27 2.00 -1.00
CA GLU A 76 9.37 1.08 -1.69
C GLU A 76 8.46 0.35 -0.71
N ILE A 77 9.02 -0.13 0.41
CA ILE A 77 8.23 -0.76 1.48
C ILE A 77 7.18 0.22 2.01
N ALA A 78 7.56 1.49 2.26
CA ALA A 78 6.62 2.50 2.75
C ALA A 78 5.48 2.78 1.75
N ALA A 79 5.78 2.88 0.45
CA ALA A 79 4.78 3.03 -0.60
C ALA A 79 3.83 1.81 -0.66
N LEU A 80 4.37 0.60 -0.58
CA LEU A 80 3.57 -0.62 -0.56
C LEU A 80 2.65 -0.70 0.67
N LEU A 81 3.15 -0.30 1.85
CA LEU A 81 2.34 -0.21 3.07
C LEU A 81 1.23 0.84 2.95
N TYR A 82 1.51 1.98 2.32
CA TYR A 82 0.49 3.00 2.04
C TYR A 82 -0.64 2.43 1.17
N ILE A 83 -0.31 1.73 0.09
CA ILE A 83 -1.30 1.08 -0.79
C ILE A 83 -2.12 0.08 0.02
N LYS A 84 -1.45 -0.75 0.83
CA LYS A 84 -2.10 -1.75 1.66
C LYS A 84 -3.11 -1.15 2.64
N ASP A 85 -2.72 -0.09 3.37
CA ASP A 85 -3.57 0.59 4.32
C ASP A 85 -4.77 1.27 3.63
N THR A 86 -4.52 1.89 2.47
CA THR A 86 -5.58 2.49 1.64
C THR A 86 -6.61 1.44 1.20
N LEU A 87 -6.16 0.27 0.73
CA LEU A 87 -7.06 -0.84 0.37
C LEU A 87 -7.88 -1.34 1.55
N LEU A 88 -7.26 -1.47 2.73
CA LEU A 88 -7.95 -1.89 3.96
C LEU A 88 -9.01 -0.86 4.39
N LYS A 89 -8.73 0.43 4.27
CA LYS A 89 -9.69 1.51 4.56
C LYS A 89 -10.88 1.46 3.60
N LEU A 90 -10.64 1.31 2.30
CA LEU A 90 -11.71 1.20 1.30
C LEU A 90 -12.59 -0.03 1.55
N GLN A 91 -12.00 -1.18 1.91
CA GLN A 91 -12.77 -2.38 2.26
C GLN A 91 -13.65 -2.18 3.49
N GLN A 92 -13.14 -1.50 4.53
CA GLN A 92 -13.90 -1.18 5.73
C GLN A 92 -15.02 -0.20 5.44
N MET A 93 -14.76 0.85 4.67
CA MET A 93 -15.77 1.83 4.25
C MET A 93 -16.91 1.15 3.48
N ASN A 94 -16.59 0.27 2.51
CA ASN A 94 -17.59 -0.51 1.79
C ASN A 94 -18.40 -1.40 2.73
N LYS A 95 -17.76 -2.10 3.67
CA LYS A 95 -18.48 -2.90 4.68
C LYS A 95 -19.42 -2.07 5.54
N ASN A 96 -19.04 -0.85 5.90
CA ASN A 96 -19.91 0.03 6.69
C ASN A 96 -21.10 0.54 5.87
N LEU A 97 -20.88 0.90 4.60
CA LEU A 97 -21.93 1.34 3.67
C LEU A 97 -22.97 0.23 3.39
N PHE A 98 -22.56 -1.04 3.33
CA PHE A 98 -23.48 -2.17 3.11
C PHE A 98 -23.95 -2.85 4.41
N GLY A 99 -23.22 -2.69 5.50
CA GLY A 99 -23.49 -3.31 6.81
C GLY A 99 -24.62 -2.64 7.60
N GLU A 100 -24.94 -1.38 7.32
CA GLU A 100 -26.08 -0.70 7.95
C GLU A 100 -27.44 -1.05 7.31
N ASN A 101 -27.46 -1.68 6.13
CA ASN A 101 -28.71 -2.02 5.43
C ASN A 101 -29.24 -3.44 5.71
N LEU A 102 -28.57 -4.25 6.54
CA LEU A 102 -29.02 -5.59 6.94
C LEU A 102 -29.67 -5.65 8.34
N LYS A 103 -29.82 -4.50 9.03
CA LYS A 103 -30.52 -4.42 10.33
C LYS A 103 -31.97 -3.90 10.25
N LYS A 104 -32.59 -3.81 9.06
CA LYS A 104 -33.99 -3.38 8.90
C LYS A 104 -34.96 -4.45 8.36
N THR A 105 -34.58 -5.72 8.32
CA THR A 105 -35.47 -6.80 7.86
C THR A 105 -35.54 -7.96 8.86
N HIS A 106 -36.12 -7.67 10.01
CA HIS A 106 -36.81 -8.57 10.95
C HIS A 106 -37.38 -7.58 11.98
N ILE A 107 -38.68 -7.39 12.25
CA ILE A 107 -39.83 -8.28 12.43
C ILE A 107 -41.06 -7.33 12.37
N THR A 108 -42.15 -7.62 11.66
CA THR A 108 -43.41 -8.02 12.33
C THR A 108 -44.18 -9.01 11.46
N LYS A 109 -44.11 -10.28 11.87
CA LYS A 109 -45.17 -11.25 11.68
C LYS A 109 -46.02 -11.16 12.94
N LEU A 110 -47.25 -10.65 12.85
CA LEU A 110 -48.28 -10.90 13.86
C LEU A 110 -49.62 -11.00 13.14
N SER A 111 -50.16 -12.22 13.24
CA SER A 111 -51.57 -12.63 13.24
C SER A 111 -52.62 -11.66 12.72
#